data_AF-A0A967FHA5-F1
#
_entry.id   AF-A0A967FHA5-F1
#
_cell.length_a   1.000
_cell.length_b   1.000
_cell.length_c   1.000
_cell.angle_alpha   90.00
_cell.angle_beta   90.00
_cell.angle_gamma   90.00
#
_symmetry.space_group_name_H-M   'P 1'
#
loop_
_entity.id
_entity.type
_entity.pdbx_description
1 polymer ?
#
loop_
_entity_poly.entity_id
_entity_poly.type
_entity_poly.pdbx_seq_one_letter_code
_entity_poly.pdbx_strand_id
1 'polypeptide(L)' 'LSGMGCQFERTAWVSAFDVEPLETIETKRRWQHWAVQTGALVMFEHDPHITTAHLYRDGRHFKLEPTLKT' A
#
# COMPACT_ATOMS: atom_id res chain seq x y z
N LEU A 1 8.91 -0.04 -3.76
CA LEU A 1 9.85 0.59 -2.78
C LEU A 1 10.56 -0.48 -1.95
N SER A 2 11.57 -0.13 -1.14
CA SER A 2 12.29 -1.07 -0.25
C SER A 2 11.81 -1.06 1.22
N GLY A 3 10.82 -0.23 1.57
CA GLY A 3 10.20 -0.14 2.91
C GLY A 3 8.95 -1.03 3.07
N MET A 4 8.35 -1.05 4.26
CA MET A 4 7.15 -1.84 4.57
C MET A 4 5.93 -1.46 3.72
N GLY A 5 5.83 -0.21 3.24
CA GLY A 5 4.79 0.22 2.31
C GLY A 5 4.75 -0.60 1.00
N CYS A 6 5.83 -1.31 0.64
CA CYS A 6 5.82 -2.21 -0.52
C CYS A 6 4.81 -3.37 -0.39
N GLN A 7 4.43 -3.74 0.83
CA GLN A 7 3.37 -4.71 1.06
C GLN A 7 2.03 -4.18 0.54
N PHE A 8 1.77 -2.87 0.64
CA PHE A 8 0.56 -2.29 0.08
C PHE A 8 0.57 -2.25 -1.45
N GLU A 9 1.73 -2.11 -2.12
CA GLU A 9 1.84 -2.25 -3.59
C GLU A 9 1.53 -3.69 -4.05
N ARG A 10 1.93 -4.68 -3.25
CA ARG A 10 1.88 -6.10 -3.58
C ARG A 10 0.73 -6.78 -2.86
N THR A 11 -0.43 -6.88 -3.51
CA THR A 11 -1.69 -7.32 -2.89
C THR A 11 -1.56 -8.61 -2.08
N ALA A 12 -0.84 -9.62 -2.59
CA ALA A 12 -0.64 -10.92 -1.91
C ALA A 12 0.42 -10.91 -0.78
N TRP A 13 1.19 -9.85 -0.60
CA TRP A 13 2.20 -9.77 0.46
C TRP A 13 1.56 -9.27 1.75
N VAL A 14 1.47 -10.15 2.73
CA VAL A 14 0.80 -9.92 4.01
C VAL A 14 1.76 -10.19 5.15
N SER A 15 1.45 -9.65 6.33
CA SER A 15 2.26 -9.84 7.51
C SER A 15 2.04 -11.23 8.11
N ALA A 16 3.07 -11.78 8.75
CA ALA A 16 2.89 -12.99 9.56
C ALA A 16 2.01 -12.74 10.81
N PHE A 17 1.78 -11.47 11.16
CA PHE A 17 0.89 -11.06 12.25
C PHE A 17 -0.59 -10.98 11.83
N ASP A 18 -0.90 -11.06 10.53
CA ASP A 18 -2.28 -11.00 10.06
C ASP A 18 -3.02 -12.30 10.44
N VAL A 19 -4.05 -12.19 11.27
CA VAL A 19 -4.84 -13.34 11.74
C VAL A 19 -5.67 -13.95 10.61
N GLU A 20 -6.16 -13.11 9.69
CA GLU A 20 -6.97 -13.50 8.52
C GLU A 20 -6.32 -13.03 7.21
N PRO A 21 -5.24 -13.71 6.73
CA PRO A 21 -4.46 -13.25 5.59
C PRO A 21 -5.26 -13.01 4.30
N LEU A 22 -6.28 -13.84 4.04
CA LEU A 22 -7.11 -13.72 2.83
C LEU A 22 -8.02 -12.48 2.90
N GLU A 23 -8.54 -12.14 4.08
CA GLU A 23 -9.31 -10.91 4.30
C GLU A 23 -8.41 -9.67 4.16
N THR A 24 -7.16 -9.73 4.62
CA THR A 24 -6.19 -8.65 4.38
C THR A 24 -5.94 -8.44 2.89
N ILE A 25 -5.81 -9.51 2.10
CA ILE A 25 -5.62 -9.42 0.64
C ILE A 25 -6.83 -8.75 -0.03
N GLU A 26 -8.06 -9.16 0.31
CA GLU A 26 -9.27 -8.57 -0.26
C GLU A 26 -9.47 -7.12 0.16
N THR A 27 -9.20 -6.82 1.44
CA THR A 27 -9.23 -5.46 1.97
C THR A 27 -8.26 -4.56 1.22
N LYS A 28 -7.00 -4.99 1.07
CA LYS A 28 -6.00 -4.26 0.29
C LYS A 28 -6.45 -4.03 -1.15
N ARG A 29 -7.03 -5.04 -1.82
CA ARG A 29 -7.54 -4.87 -3.19
C ARG A 29 -8.57 -3.74 -3.27
N ARG A 30 -9.54 -3.70 -2.36
CA ARG A 30 -10.56 -2.64 -2.29
C ARG A 30 -9.92 -1.27 -2.07
N TRP A 31 -9.01 -1.15 -1.10
CA TRP A 31 -8.34 0.11 -0.79
C TRP A 31 -7.40 0.61 -1.88
N GLN A 32 -6.68 -0.28 -2.57
CA GLN A 32 -5.83 0.08 -3.71
C GLN A 32 -6.67 0.72 -4.82
N HIS A 33 -7.81 0.11 -5.17
CA HIS A 33 -8.70 0.67 -6.17
C HIS A 33 -9.27 2.02 -5.74
N TRP A 34 -9.78 2.10 -4.51
CA TRP A 34 -10.34 3.34 -3.97
C TRP A 34 -9.29 4.46 -3.95
N ALA A 35 -8.08 4.20 -3.46
CA ALA A 35 -7.01 5.20 -3.35
C ALA A 35 -6.59 5.75 -4.72
N VAL A 36 -6.48 4.88 -5.74
CA VAL A 36 -6.20 5.33 -7.12
C VAL A 36 -7.35 6.16 -7.68
N GLN A 37 -8.60 5.74 -7.43
CA GLN A 37 -9.79 6.46 -7.94
C GLN A 37 -9.96 7.84 -7.32
N THR A 38 -9.61 8.01 -6.05
CA THR A 38 -9.81 9.27 -5.32
C THR A 38 -8.56 10.14 -5.26
N GLY A 39 -7.39 9.61 -5.63
CA GLY A 39 -6.11 10.28 -5.39
C GLY A 39 -5.81 10.46 -3.90
N ALA A 40 -6.32 9.56 -3.05
CA ALA A 40 -6.14 9.67 -1.61
C ALA A 40 -4.67 9.58 -1.19
N LEU A 41 -4.31 10.36 -0.16
CA LEU A 41 -3.04 10.23 0.53
C LEU A 41 -3.08 9.01 1.44
N VAL A 42 -2.16 8.07 1.23
CA VAL A 42 -1.99 6.89 2.06
C VAL A 42 -0.93 7.19 3.12
N MET A 43 -1.24 6.91 4.38
CA MET A 43 -0.32 7.11 5.51
C MET A 43 0.13 5.74 6.04
N PHE A 44 1.43 5.59 6.34
CA PHE A 44 2.00 4.36 6.87
C PHE A 44 2.56 4.62 8.27
N GLU A 45 1.98 3.96 9.27
CA GLU A 45 2.34 4.13 10.67
C GLU A 45 3.63 3.38 11.06
N HIS A 46 3.95 2.32 10.33
CA HIS A 46 5.08 1.45 10.64
C HIS A 46 6.25 1.57 9.66
N ASP A 47 6.07 2.15 8.48
CA ASP A 47 7.20 2.31 7.54
C ASP A 47 8.19 3.36 8.07
N PRO A 48 9.46 3.00 8.33
CA PRO A 48 10.44 3.91 8.93
C PRO A 48 10.95 4.99 7.97
N HIS A 49 10.68 4.89 6.67
CA HIS A 49 11.22 5.79 5.65
C HIS A 49 10.14 6.56 4.90
N ILE A 50 8.92 6.03 4.84
CA ILE A 50 7.82 6.58 4.05
C ILE A 50 6.61 6.80 4.96
N THR A 51 6.43 8.03 5.43
CA THR A 51 5.26 8.36 6.24
C THR A 51 3.98 8.43 5.41
N THR A 52 4.06 9.00 4.20
CA THR A 52 2.89 9.24 3.35
C THR A 52 3.21 9.11 1.86
N ALA A 53 2.29 8.57 1.08
CA ALA A 53 2.44 8.38 -0.36
C ALA A 53 1.10 8.43 -1.12
N HIS A 54 1.14 8.72 -2.41
CA HIS A 54 0.02 8.47 -3.32
C HIS A 54 0.19 7.12 -4.02
N LEU A 55 -0.92 6.46 -4.34
CA LEU A 55 -0.93 5.21 -5.10
C LEU A 55 -1.33 5.47 -6.55
N TYR A 56 -0.59 4.90 -7.49
CA TYR A 56 -0.87 4.96 -8.91
C TYR A 56 -0.94 3.56 -9.53
N ARG A 57 -1.66 3.46 -10.65
CA ARG A 57 -1.70 2.24 -11.45
C ARG A 57 -0.51 2.18 -12.39
N ASP A 58 0.22 1.08 -12.36
CA ASP A 58 1.36 0.80 -13.24
C ASP A 58 1.11 -0.50 -14.01
N GLY A 59 0.45 -0.36 -15.16
CA GLY A 59 -0.04 -1.50 -15.93
C GLY A 59 -1.02 -2.37 -15.13
N ARG A 60 -0.62 -3.60 -14.80
CA ARG A 60 -1.40 -4.55 -13.97
C ARG A 60 -1.10 -4.42 -12.47
N HIS A 61 -0.10 -3.64 -12.10
CA HIS A 61 0.37 -3.49 -10.73
C HIS A 61 -0.01 -2.11 -10.19
N PHE A 62 0.31 -1.90 -8.91
CA PHE A 62 0.22 -0.61 -8.25
C PHE A 62 1.60 -0.17 -7.80
N LYS A 63 1.80 1.14 -7.75
CA LYS A 63 3.05 1.76 -7.32
C LYS A 63 2.76 2.94 -6.41
N LEU A 64 3.49 3.01 -5.30
CA LEU A 64 3.45 4.12 -4.37
C LEU A 64 4.51 5.16 -4.75
N GLU A 65 4.11 6.42 -4.65
CA GLU A 65 4.99 7.58 -4.79
C GLU A 65 5.03 8.34 -3.45
N PRO A 66 6.17 8.30 -2.72
CA PRO A 66 6.32 9.02 -1.47
C PRO A 66 6.12 10.53 -1.65
N THR A 67 5.33 11.12 -0.77
CA THR A 67 5.13 12.59 -0.73
C THR A 67 6.21 13.31 0.07
N LEU A 68 6.77 12.62 1.06
CA LEU A 68 7.92 13.05 1.87
C LEU A 68 8.84 11.84 2.01
N LYS A 69 10.13 12.03 1.76
CA LYS A 69 11.18 11.06 2.06
C LYS A 69 11.99 11.64 3.21
N THR A 70 12.02 10.96 4.35
CA THR A 70 12.81 11.36 5.52
C THR A 70 14.20 10.73 5.44
#